data_AF-A0A268KA24-F1
#
_entry.id   AF-A0A268KA24-F1
#
_cell.length_a   1.000
_cell.length_b   1.000
_cell.length_c   1.000
_cell.angle_alpha   90.00
_cell.angle_beta   90.00
_cell.angle_gamma   90.00
#
_symmetry.space_group_name_H-M   'P 1'
#
loop_
_entity.id
_entity.type
_entity.pdbx_description
1 polymer ?
#
loop_
_entity_poly.entity_id
_entity_poly.type
_entity_poly.pdbx_seq_one_letter_code
_entity_poly.pdbx_strand_id
1 'polypeptide(L)'
;MGEAQTKNNLTDLLEIHFIEFPKFEEVMYYLNNPLHCWLLFLKDDVPDYILRVVLRMDVISKAEEKLTMLSADPETRKEYERRAKALSDERSRLEDARESGFELGIEKGMEMAWKKAWKKAWKKGY
;
A
#
# COMPACT_ATOMS: atom_id res chain seq x y z
N MET A 1 -3.30 52.51 3.39
CA MET A 1 -3.46 52.39 4.86
C MET A 1 -3.59 50.90 5.13
N GLY A 2 -2.63 50.32 5.85
CA GLY A 2 -2.37 48.87 5.83
C GLY A 2 -3.47 48.03 6.47
N GLU A 3 -3.84 46.94 5.79
CA GLU A 3 -4.66 45.89 6.37
C GLU A 3 -3.76 45.03 7.27
N ALA A 4 -4.05 45.05 8.56
CA ALA A 4 -3.31 44.32 9.57
C ALA A 4 -3.45 42.81 9.35
N GLN A 5 -2.31 42.11 9.22
CA GLN A 5 -2.25 40.67 9.36
C GLN A 5 -2.61 40.31 10.80
N THR A 6 -3.87 39.96 11.07
CA THR A 6 -4.26 39.39 12.37
C THR A 6 -3.78 37.95 12.48
N LYS A 7 -2.52 37.78 12.92
CA LYS A 7 -2.00 36.53 13.47
C LYS A 7 -2.65 36.29 14.83
N ASN A 8 -3.88 35.77 14.82
CA ASN A 8 -4.60 35.47 16.06
C ASN A 8 -4.29 34.03 16.49
N ASN A 9 -3.31 33.87 17.37
CA ASN A 9 -3.09 32.61 18.08
C ASN A 9 -4.28 32.38 19.02
N LEU A 10 -5.09 31.34 18.77
CA LEU A 10 -6.22 30.98 19.64
C LEU A 10 -5.72 30.33 20.94
N THR A 11 -4.54 29.71 20.90
CA THR A 11 -3.76 29.16 22.03
C THR A 11 -2.38 28.72 21.49
N ASP A 12 -1.36 28.53 22.34
CA ASP A 12 -0.03 28.03 21.92
C ASP A 12 -0.06 26.59 21.30
N LEU A 13 -1.24 25.95 21.30
CA LEU A 13 -1.48 24.61 20.78
C LEU A 13 -2.08 24.60 19.36
N LEU A 14 -2.66 25.71 18.91
CA LEU A 14 -3.43 25.74 17.65
C LEU A 14 -3.35 27.11 16.96
N GLU A 15 -2.78 27.11 15.75
CA GLU A 15 -2.81 28.23 14.81
C GLU A 15 -3.84 27.92 13.72
N ILE A 16 -4.79 28.83 13.49
CA ILE A 16 -5.81 28.71 12.44
C ILE A 16 -5.63 29.86 11.46
N HIS A 17 -5.47 29.53 10.19
CA HIS A 17 -5.45 30.51 9.11
C HIS A 17 -6.76 30.49 8.35
N PHE A 18 -7.40 31.65 8.22
CA PHE A 18 -8.56 31.83 7.36
C PHE A 18 -8.08 32.35 6.00
N ILE A 19 -8.41 31.60 4.95
CA ILE A 19 -8.06 31.94 3.58
C ILE A 19 -9.36 32.07 2.79
N GLU A 20 -9.55 33.24 2.17
CA GLU A 20 -10.69 33.49 1.31
C GLU A 20 -10.31 33.18 -0.14
N PHE A 21 -10.89 32.12 -0.71
CA PHE A 21 -10.63 31.72 -2.10
C PHE A 21 -10.89 32.83 -3.13
N PRO A 22 -11.96 33.65 -3.04
CA PRO A 22 -12.17 34.75 -3.99
C PRO A 22 -10.99 35.72 -4.06
N LYS A 23 -10.38 36.07 -2.91
CA LYS A 23 -9.18 36.93 -2.86
C LYS A 23 -7.96 36.26 -3.50
N PHE A 24 -7.90 34.93 -3.47
CA PHE A 24 -6.83 34.17 -4.12
C PHE A 24 -6.96 34.17 -5.65
N GLU A 25 -8.17 34.29 -6.21
CA GLU A 25 -8.37 34.35 -7.66
C GLU A 25 -7.95 35.69 -8.27
N GLU A 26 -7.91 36.75 -7.46
CA GLU A 26 -7.51 38.10 -7.88
C GLU A 26 -5.98 38.28 -7.92
N VAL A 27 -5.19 37.34 -7.39
CA VAL A 27 -3.73 37.46 -7.29
C VAL A 27 -2.98 36.63 -8.33
N MET A 28 -1.78 37.07 -8.67
CA MET A 28 -0.85 36.28 -9.50
C MET A 28 -0.37 35.05 -8.73
N TYR A 29 -0.42 33.88 -9.36
CA TYR A 29 0.04 32.63 -8.74
C TYR A 29 1.57 32.53 -8.75
N TYR A 30 2.13 32.26 -7.57
CA TYR A 30 3.56 32.05 -7.39
C TYR A 30 3.83 30.56 -7.08
N LEU A 31 4.34 29.82 -8.06
CA LEU A 31 4.56 28.37 -7.94
C LEU A 31 5.73 27.98 -7.02
N ASN A 32 6.50 28.96 -6.57
CA ASN A 32 7.50 28.80 -5.52
C ASN A 32 6.92 29.01 -4.11
N ASN A 33 5.67 29.48 -3.98
CA ASN A 33 5.01 29.67 -2.70
C ASN A 33 4.20 28.41 -2.33
N PRO A 34 4.55 27.70 -1.23
CA PRO A 34 3.85 26.48 -0.82
C PRO A 34 2.34 26.68 -0.63
N LEU A 35 1.91 27.82 -0.08
CA LEU A 35 0.50 28.11 0.15
C LEU A 35 -0.28 28.21 -1.18
N HIS A 36 0.29 28.89 -2.18
CA HIS A 36 -0.34 29.02 -3.49
C HIS A 36 -0.44 27.65 -4.16
N CYS A 37 0.57 26.81 -4.04
CA CYS A 37 0.55 25.46 -4.58
C CYS A 37 -0.47 24.56 -3.90
N TRP A 38 -0.65 24.67 -2.58
CA TRP A 38 -1.72 23.98 -1.85
C TRP A 38 -3.12 24.43 -2.30
N LEU A 39 -3.32 25.75 -2.47
CA LEU A 39 -4.61 26.28 -2.93
C LEU A 39 -4.91 25.88 -4.37
N LEU A 40 -3.90 25.85 -5.25
CA LEU A 40 -4.04 25.34 -6.62
C LEU A 40 -4.30 23.83 -6.65
N PHE A 41 -3.65 23.05 -5.78
CA PHE A 41 -3.88 21.62 -5.66
C PHE A 41 -5.33 21.27 -5.26
N LEU A 42 -5.93 22.09 -4.39
CA LEU A 42 -7.31 21.90 -3.92
C LEU A 42 -8.38 22.48 -4.86
N LYS A 43 -8.00 23.13 -5.95
CA LYS A 43 -8.91 23.78 -6.89
C LYS A 43 -9.21 22.85 -8.07
N ASP A 44 -10.50 22.69 -8.38
CA ASP A 44 -10.96 21.78 -9.45
C ASP A 44 -10.68 22.29 -10.88
N ASP A 45 -10.63 23.61 -11.08
CA ASP A 45 -10.42 24.25 -12.39
C ASP A 45 -9.04 24.93 -12.47
N VAL A 46 -8.00 24.11 -12.64
CA VAL A 46 -6.61 24.56 -12.81
C VAL A 46 -6.05 24.07 -14.14
N PRO A 47 -5.40 24.94 -14.95
CA PRO A 47 -4.77 24.50 -16.18
C PRO A 47 -3.74 23.38 -15.96
N ASP A 48 -3.77 22.35 -16.82
CA ASP A 48 -2.92 21.15 -16.70
C ASP A 48 -1.42 21.47 -16.56
N TYR A 49 -0.92 22.47 -17.28
CA TYR A 49 0.48 22.87 -17.19
C TYR A 49 0.86 23.43 -15.81
N ILE A 50 -0.07 24.09 -15.11
CA ILE A 50 0.12 24.58 -13.74
C ILE A 50 0.06 23.39 -12.77
N LEU A 51 -0.94 22.53 -12.93
CA LEU A 51 -1.12 21.35 -12.08
C LEU A 51 0.13 20.44 -12.10
N ARG A 52 0.73 20.22 -13.27
CA ARG A 52 1.98 19.45 -13.39
C ARG A 52 3.15 20.06 -12.61
N VAL A 53 3.22 21.39 -12.51
CA VAL A 53 4.27 22.05 -11.73
C VAL A 53 3.99 21.92 -10.24
N VAL A 54 2.74 22.10 -9.84
CA VAL A 54 2.27 21.95 -8.45
C VAL A 54 2.51 20.52 -7.93
N LEU A 55 2.15 19.49 -8.72
CA LEU A 55 2.35 18.08 -8.37
C LEU A 55 3.83 17.65 -8.27
N ARG A 56 4.76 18.39 -8.88
CA ARG A 56 6.21 18.11 -8.76
C ARG A 56 6.78 18.53 -7.41
N MET A 57 6.05 19.31 -6.61
CA MET A 57 6.48 19.63 -5.25
C MET A 57 6.35 18.40 -4.36
N ASP A 58 7.42 18.05 -3.64
CA ASP A 58 7.49 16.83 -2.81
C ASP A 58 6.29 16.69 -1.85
N VAL A 59 5.91 17.78 -1.19
CA VAL A 59 4.79 17.79 -0.24
C VAL A 59 3.42 17.57 -0.91
N ILE A 60 3.22 18.10 -2.11
CA ILE A 60 1.98 17.97 -2.87
C ILE A 60 1.89 16.59 -3.51
N SER A 61 3.00 16.08 -4.05
CA SER A 61 3.08 14.72 -4.60
C SER A 61 2.65 13.66 -3.58
N LYS A 62 3.15 13.78 -2.33
CA LYS A 62 2.75 12.89 -1.23
C LYS A 62 1.27 13.03 -0.85
N ALA A 63 0.71 14.24 -0.95
CA ALA A 63 -0.71 14.46 -0.72
C ALA A 63 -1.56 13.83 -1.80
N GLU A 64 -1.16 13.96 -3.07
CA GLU A 64 -1.82 13.35 -4.22
C GLU A 64 -1.78 11.82 -4.17
N GLU A 65 -0.64 11.22 -3.78
CA GLU A 65 -0.52 9.78 -3.58
C GLU A 65 -1.51 9.28 -2.52
N LYS A 66 -1.61 9.99 -1.39
CA LYS A 66 -2.58 9.66 -0.33
C LYS A 66 -4.01 9.86 -0.80
N LEU A 67 -4.30 10.93 -1.52
CA LEU A 67 -5.63 11.20 -2.07
C LEU A 67 -6.04 10.11 -3.06
N THR A 68 -5.12 9.71 -3.95
CA THR A 68 -5.29 8.60 -4.90
C THR A 68 -5.53 7.28 -4.17
N MET A 69 -4.79 7.01 -3.10
CA MET A 69 -4.99 5.83 -2.28
C MET A 69 -6.36 5.81 -1.59
N LEU A 70 -6.84 6.97 -1.12
CA LEU A 70 -8.14 7.11 -0.46
C LEU A 70 -9.31 7.08 -1.45
N SER A 71 -9.09 7.57 -2.67
CA SER A 71 -10.09 7.57 -3.75
C SER A 71 -10.12 6.25 -4.52
N ALA A 72 -9.09 5.42 -4.43
CA ALA A 72 -9.07 4.07 -4.95
C ALA A 72 -10.04 3.17 -4.15
N ASP A 73 -11.24 3.03 -4.72
CA ASP A 73 -12.35 2.15 -4.34
C ASP A 73 -11.96 0.96 -3.39
N PRO A 74 -12.53 0.91 -2.17
CA PRO A 74 -12.28 -0.14 -1.19
C PRO A 74 -12.53 -1.56 -1.72
N GLU A 75 -13.44 -1.76 -2.67
CA GLU A 75 -13.70 -3.08 -3.26
C GLU A 75 -12.54 -3.50 -4.18
N THR A 76 -11.95 -2.57 -4.92
CA THR A 76 -10.74 -2.80 -5.72
C THR A 76 -9.53 -3.16 -4.85
N ARG A 77 -9.37 -2.50 -3.70
CA ARG A 77 -8.36 -2.86 -2.68
C ARG A 77 -8.57 -4.29 -2.15
N LYS A 78 -9.81 -4.61 -1.79
CA LYS A 78 -10.21 -5.93 -1.28
C LYS A 78 -10.02 -7.04 -2.31
N GLU A 79 -10.30 -6.76 -3.58
CA GLU A 79 -10.07 -7.70 -4.68
C GLU A 79 -8.56 -7.96 -4.88
N TYR A 80 -7.72 -6.93 -4.77
CA TYR A 80 -6.27 -7.11 -4.77
C TYR A 80 -5.80 -7.99 -3.60
N GLU A 81 -6.29 -7.75 -2.40
CA GLU A 81 -5.95 -8.54 -1.21
C GLU A 81 -6.43 -9.99 -1.32
N ARG A 82 -7.62 -10.24 -1.87
CA ARG A 82 -8.13 -11.59 -2.17
C ARG A 82 -7.22 -12.35 -3.14
N ARG A 83 -6.77 -11.70 -4.21
CA ARG A 83 -5.85 -12.31 -5.19
C ARG A 83 -4.50 -12.63 -4.57
N ALA A 84 -3.95 -11.71 -3.78
CA ALA A 84 -2.70 -11.94 -3.05
C ALA A 84 -2.83 -13.15 -2.10
N LYS A 85 -3.94 -13.25 -1.38
CA LYS A 85 -4.25 -14.40 -0.51
C LYS A 85 -4.35 -15.71 -1.28
N ALA A 86 -5.07 -15.73 -2.41
CA ALA A 86 -5.22 -16.94 -3.23
C ALA A 86 -3.87 -17.46 -3.77
N LEU A 87 -2.99 -16.56 -4.20
CA LEU A 87 -1.63 -16.92 -4.62
C LEU A 87 -0.79 -17.48 -3.47
N SER A 88 -0.96 -16.94 -2.26
CA SER A 88 -0.30 -17.44 -1.06
C SER A 88 -0.82 -18.83 -0.68
N ASP A 89 -2.14 -19.01 -0.64
CA ASP A 89 -2.79 -20.28 -0.29
C ASP A 89 -2.38 -21.39 -1.27
N GLU A 90 -2.22 -21.07 -2.56
CA GLU A 90 -1.75 -22.04 -3.56
C GLU A 90 -0.28 -22.43 -3.36
N ARG A 91 0.58 -21.48 -2.99
CA ARG A 91 1.98 -21.80 -2.64
C ARG A 91 2.05 -22.73 -1.43
N SER A 92 1.27 -22.42 -0.38
CA SER A 92 1.20 -23.27 0.81
C SER A 92 0.68 -24.67 0.47
N ARG A 93 -0.38 -24.78 -0.34
CA ARG A 93 -0.91 -26.08 -0.79
C ARG A 93 0.14 -26.93 -1.51
N LEU A 94 0.92 -26.31 -2.40
CA LEU A 94 1.99 -26.99 -3.12
C LEU A 94 3.12 -27.43 -2.19
N GLU A 95 3.46 -26.60 -1.21
CA GLU A 95 4.47 -26.92 -0.19
C GLU A 95 4.02 -28.09 0.69
N ASP A 96 2.79 -28.05 1.21
CA ASP A 96 2.18 -29.11 2.02
C ASP A 96 2.11 -30.45 1.25
N ALA A 97 1.72 -30.40 -0.03
CA ALA A 97 1.69 -31.58 -0.89
C ALA A 97 3.08 -32.17 -1.11
N ARG A 98 4.10 -31.32 -1.23
CA ARG A 98 5.50 -31.75 -1.36
C ARG A 98 5.99 -32.43 -0.09
N GLU A 99 5.70 -31.83 1.07
CA GLU A 99 6.08 -32.36 2.38
C GLU A 99 5.38 -33.70 2.66
N SER A 100 4.05 -33.74 2.51
CA SER A 100 3.26 -34.97 2.70
C SER A 100 3.70 -36.09 1.75
N GLY A 101 4.01 -35.76 0.50
CA GLY A 101 4.52 -36.73 -0.48
C GLY A 101 5.89 -37.29 -0.09
N PHE A 102 6.76 -36.46 0.49
CA PHE A 102 8.05 -36.88 0.99
C PHE A 102 7.92 -37.80 2.21
N GLU A 103 7.08 -37.45 3.18
CA GLU A 103 6.82 -38.27 4.37
C GLU A 103 6.27 -39.66 4.01
N LEU A 104 5.25 -39.71 3.14
CA LEU A 104 4.67 -40.97 2.67
C LEU A 104 5.71 -41.84 1.92
N GLY A 105 6.62 -41.19 1.19
CA GLY A 105 7.74 -41.86 0.53
C GLY A 105 8.69 -42.52 1.52
N ILE A 106 9.03 -41.83 2.62
CA ILE A 106 9.85 -42.36 3.70
C ILE A 106 9.16 -43.55 4.38
N GLU A 107 7.89 -43.39 4.76
CA GLU A 107 7.13 -44.43 5.47
C GLU A 107 7.05 -45.73 4.64
N LYS A 108 6.66 -45.62 3.37
CA LYS A 108 6.63 -46.78 2.45
C LYS A 108 8.01 -47.40 2.27
N GLY A 109 9.05 -46.57 2.21
CA GLY A 109 10.44 -47.04 2.14
C GLY A 109 10.84 -47.88 3.36
N MET A 110 10.51 -47.42 4.56
CA MET A 110 10.76 -48.15 5.81
C MET A 110 9.97 -49.46 5.89
N GLU A 111 8.68 -49.43 5.53
CA GLU A 111 7.83 -50.63 5.53
C GLU A 111 8.38 -51.71 4.59
N MET A 112 8.79 -51.32 3.37
CA MET A 112 9.41 -52.24 2.42
C MET A 112 10.75 -52.79 2.93
N ALA A 113 11.58 -51.96 3.59
CA ALA A 113 12.82 -52.40 4.18
C ALA A 113 12.58 -53.44 5.29
N TRP A 114 11.58 -53.22 6.14
CA TRP A 114 11.19 -54.15 7.20
C TRP A 114 10.70 -55.49 6.63
N LYS A 115 9.80 -55.47 5.65
CA LYS A 115 9.29 -56.68 4.97
C LYS A 115 10.44 -57.48 4.35
N LYS A 116 11.40 -56.82 3.70
CA LYS A 116 12.60 -57.46 3.14
C LYS A 116 13.48 -58.08 4.22
N ALA A 117 13.71 -57.37 5.35
CA ALA A 117 14.49 -57.87 6.47
C ALA A 117 13.85 -59.12 7.10
N TRP A 118 12.53 -59.10 7.33
CA TRP A 118 11.79 -60.23 7.88
C TRP A 118 11.84 -61.46 6.98
N LYS A 119 11.63 -61.29 5.67
CA LYS A 119 11.75 -62.37 4.69
C LYS A 119 13.17 -62.96 4.65
N LYS A 120 14.19 -62.14 4.83
CA LYS A 120 15.60 -62.57 4.88
C LYS A 120 15.92 -63.32 6.19
N ALA A 121 15.36 -62.89 7.31
CA ALA A 121 15.49 -63.57 8.60
C ALA A 121 14.83 -64.95 8.59
N TRP A 122 13.61 -65.05 8.04
CA TRP A 122 12.89 -66.32 7.93
C TRP A 122 13.64 -67.35 7.06
N LYS A 123 14.29 -66.91 5.99
CA LYS A 123 15.15 -67.76 5.14
C LYS A 123 16.47 -68.21 5.78
N LYS A 124 16.94 -67.55 6.84
CA LYS A 124 18.19 -67.88 7.55
C LYS A 124 17.96 -68.70 8.82
N GLY A 125 16.72 -68.80 9.30
CA GLY A 125 16.33 -69.59 10.47
C GLY A 125 15.89 -71.02 10.15
N TYR A 126 16.01 -71.44 8.89
CA TYR A 126 15.87 -72.82 8.41
C TYR A 126 17.23 -73.33 7.93
#